data_AF-A0A9D6YVN7-F1
#
_entry.id   AF-A0A9D6YVN7-F1
#
_cell.length_a   1.000
_cell.length_b   1.000
_cell.length_c   1.000
_cell.angle_alpha   90.00
_cell.angle_beta   90.00
_cell.angle_gamma   90.00
#
_symmetry.space_group_name_H-M   'P 1'
#
loop_
_entity.id
_entity.type
_entity.pdbx_description
1 polymer ?
#
loop_
_entity_poly.entity_id
_entity_poly.type
_entity_poly.pdbx_seq_one_letter_code
_entity_poly.pdbx_strand_id
1 'polypeptide(L)'
;MNYLLTEEQQMIRDLARKVALEKVLPKRAEWDETGEFPWEAIKALSAADLCGLYIPEEYGGMGQSVLSFCLVTEEISRICGGVGVTCAASALGAVPILLFGTEEQKKKHLPEIA
;
A
#
# COMPACT_ATOMS: atom_id res chain seq x y z
N MET A 1 -18.38 -19.19 10.99
CA MET A 1 -17.58 -18.24 10.19
C MET A 1 -17.51 -16.93 10.96
N ASN A 2 -16.33 -16.32 11.05
CA ASN A 2 -16.17 -14.97 11.62
C ASN A 2 -15.96 -14.00 10.45
N TYR A 3 -16.82 -12.99 10.33
CA TYR A 3 -16.80 -12.01 9.23
C TYR A 3 -16.23 -10.65 9.65
N LEU A 4 -15.87 -10.50 10.93
CA LEU A 4 -15.36 -9.24 11.46
C LEU A 4 -13.86 -9.10 11.23
N LEU A 5 -13.42 -7.87 11.00
CA LEU A 5 -12.01 -7.52 10.95
C LEU A 5 -11.39 -7.62 12.34
N THR A 6 -10.12 -8.04 12.40
CA THR A 6 -9.33 -7.94 13.64
C THR A 6 -9.13 -6.47 14.03
N GLU A 7 -8.77 -6.20 15.29
CA GLU A 7 -8.44 -4.85 15.74
C GLU A 7 -7.28 -4.25 14.92
N GLU A 8 -6.26 -5.05 14.63
CA GLU A 8 -5.14 -4.67 13.77
C GLU A 8 -5.58 -4.30 12.34
N GLN A 9 -6.44 -5.10 11.71
CA GLN A 9 -6.99 -4.79 10.40
C GLN A 9 -7.84 -3.52 10.41
N GLN A 10 -8.57 -3.26 11.50
CA GLN A 10 -9.33 -2.01 11.66
C GLN A 10 -8.40 -0.81 11.78
N MET A 11 -7.31 -0.91 12.56
CA MET A 11 -6.29 0.14 12.67
C MET A 11 -5.65 0.46 11.31
N ILE A 12 -5.26 -0.58 10.55
CA ILE A 12 -4.68 -0.42 9.21
C ILE A 12 -5.66 0.26 8.26
N ARG A 13 -6.93 -0.19 8.24
CA ARG A 13 -8.01 0.43 7.45
C ARG A 13 -8.17 1.91 7.80
N ASP A 14 -8.22 2.22 9.09
CA ASP A 14 -8.48 3.59 9.56
C ASP A 14 -7.28 4.52 9.28
N LEU A 15 -6.05 4.00 9.36
CA LEU A 15 -4.85 4.72 8.93
C LEU A 15 -4.87 5.01 7.42
N ALA A 16 -5.16 4.00 6.59
CA ALA A 16 -5.26 4.18 5.14
C ALA A 16 -6.34 5.21 4.76
N ARG A 17 -7.51 5.15 5.42
CA ARG A 17 -8.58 6.13 5.25
C ARG A 17 -8.12 7.54 5.61
N LYS A 18 -7.42 7.70 6.75
CA LYS A 18 -6.92 9.00 7.18
C LYS A 18 -5.95 9.59 6.14
N VAL A 19 -4.97 8.81 5.69
CA VAL A 19 -4.02 9.26 4.66
C VAL A 19 -4.75 9.63 3.36
N ALA A 20 -5.72 8.83 2.93
CA ALA A 20 -6.50 9.11 1.73
C ALA A 20 -7.29 10.43 1.85
N LEU A 21 -7.94 10.68 2.99
CA LEU A 21 -8.68 11.93 3.22
C LEU A 21 -7.78 13.15 3.33
N GLU A 22 -6.62 13.03 3.97
CA GLU A 22 -5.73 14.17 4.22
C GLU A 22 -4.79 14.48 3.04
N LYS A 23 -4.35 13.46 2.29
CA LYS A 23 -3.29 13.59 1.28
C LYS A 23 -3.74 13.34 -0.15
N VAL A 24 -4.83 12.58 -0.34
CA VAL A 24 -5.32 12.25 -1.69
C VAL A 24 -6.51 13.12 -2.07
N LEU A 25 -7.52 13.20 -1.19
CA LEU A 25 -8.77 13.91 -1.48
C LEU A 25 -8.58 15.37 -1.92
N PRO A 26 -7.68 16.19 -1.33
CA PRO A 26 -7.54 17.59 -1.73
C PRO A 26 -6.95 17.79 -3.14
N LYS A 27 -6.21 16.80 -3.64
CA LYS A 27 -5.41 16.90 -4.88
C LYS A 27 -5.88 16.00 -6.02
N ARG A 28 -6.73 15.00 -5.74
CA ARG A 28 -7.15 13.99 -6.72
C ARG A 28 -7.71 14.54 -8.03
N ALA A 29 -8.44 15.67 -8.00
CA ALA A 29 -9.05 16.25 -9.20
C ALA A 29 -8.00 16.94 -10.09
N GLU A 30 -7.02 17.59 -9.48
CA GLU A 30 -5.88 18.21 -10.17
C GLU A 30 -5.03 17.14 -10.86
N TRP A 31 -4.73 16.03 -10.18
CA TRP A 31 -3.98 14.92 -10.79
C TRP A 31 -4.76 14.22 -11.90
N ASP A 32 -6.09 14.07 -11.77
CA ASP A 32 -6.93 13.49 -12.82
C ASP A 32 -6.93 14.36 -14.09
N GLU A 33 -7.06 15.68 -13.93
CA GLU A 33 -7.08 16.62 -15.06
C GLU A 33 -5.71 16.78 -15.74
N THR A 34 -4.63 16.80 -14.95
CA THR A 34 -3.27 17.05 -15.46
C THR A 34 -2.54 15.78 -15.90
N GLY A 35 -2.93 14.61 -15.39
CA GLY A 35 -2.21 13.35 -15.57
C GLY A 35 -0.86 13.29 -14.84
N GLU A 36 -0.58 14.24 -13.94
CA GLU A 36 0.65 14.23 -13.15
C GLU A 36 0.71 13.04 -12.19
N PHE A 37 1.90 12.48 -12.02
CA PHE A 37 2.10 11.37 -11.08
C PHE A 37 1.93 11.86 -9.63
N PRO A 38 1.12 11.19 -8.80
CA PRO A 38 0.71 11.68 -7.48
C PRO A 38 1.79 11.44 -6.40
N TRP A 39 2.99 11.98 -6.59
CA TRP A 39 4.15 11.75 -5.72
C TRP A 39 3.89 12.08 -4.25
N GLU A 40 3.12 13.13 -3.97
CA GLU A 40 2.79 13.51 -2.59
C GLU A 40 1.99 12.42 -1.88
N ALA A 41 0.98 11.85 -2.55
CA ALA A 41 0.19 10.75 -2.02
C ALA A 41 1.04 9.49 -1.82
N ILE A 42 1.84 9.11 -2.80
CA ILE A 42 2.67 7.89 -2.72
C ILE A 42 3.71 8.01 -1.61
N LYS A 43 4.36 9.16 -1.46
CA LYS A 43 5.30 9.39 -0.34
C LYS A 43 4.60 9.32 1.02
N ALA A 44 3.38 9.83 1.13
CA ALA A 44 2.62 9.74 2.37
C ALA A 44 2.19 8.30 2.71
N LEU A 45 1.80 7.51 1.71
CA LEU A 45 1.45 6.10 1.88
C LEU A 45 2.68 5.25 2.25
N SER A 46 3.81 5.47 1.59
CA SER A 46 5.07 4.80 1.91
C SER A 46 5.61 5.19 3.29
N ALA A 47 5.51 6.46 3.70
CA ALA A 47 5.91 6.89 5.05
C ALA A 47 5.01 6.33 6.17
N ALA A 48 3.86 5.75 5.82
CA ALA A 48 2.97 5.02 6.71
C ALA A 48 3.07 3.49 6.52
N ASP A 49 4.07 3.02 5.76
CA ASP A 49 4.36 1.61 5.45
C ASP A 49 3.21 0.86 4.74
N LEU A 50 2.25 1.61 4.15
CA LEU A 50 1.05 1.04 3.55
C LEU A 50 1.31 0.40 2.19
N CYS A 51 2.35 0.84 1.47
CA CYS A 51 2.72 0.31 0.15
C CYS A 51 3.45 -1.03 0.25
N GLY A 52 4.23 -1.26 1.31
CA GLY A 52 5.04 -2.46 1.55
C GLY A 52 4.48 -3.40 2.62
N LEU A 53 3.27 -3.11 3.13
CA LEU A 53 2.67 -3.72 4.33
C LEU A 53 2.76 -5.26 4.40
N TYR A 54 2.61 -5.96 3.28
CA TYR A 54 2.61 -7.43 3.19
C TYR A 54 4.01 -8.05 3.11
N ILE A 55 5.07 -7.24 2.95
CA ILE A 55 6.45 -7.72 2.89
C ILE A 55 6.85 -8.21 4.28
N PRO A 56 7.43 -9.41 4.43
CA PRO A 56 7.90 -9.93 5.71
C PRO A 56 8.89 -8.99 6.42
N GLU A 57 8.87 -9.02 7.76
CA GLU A 57 9.75 -8.21 8.60
C GLU A 57 11.25 -8.44 8.32
N GLU A 58 11.64 -9.67 7.96
CA GLU A 58 13.03 -9.99 7.60
C GLU A 58 13.56 -9.24 6.37
N TYR A 59 12.64 -8.67 5.57
CA TYR A 59 12.96 -7.83 4.43
C TYR A 59 12.53 -6.37 4.64
N GLY A 60 12.22 -5.97 5.88
CA GLY A 60 11.94 -4.59 6.28
C GLY A 60 10.47 -4.17 6.28
N GLY A 61 9.54 -5.06 5.91
CA GLY A 61 8.10 -4.75 5.91
C GLY A 61 7.40 -5.07 7.24
N MET A 62 6.06 -5.10 7.21
CA MET A 62 5.22 -5.35 8.39
C MET A 62 4.65 -6.77 8.47
N GLY A 63 4.90 -7.62 7.47
CA GLY A 63 4.46 -9.02 7.45
C GLY A 63 2.95 -9.22 7.49
N GLN A 64 2.17 -8.20 7.13
CA GLN A 64 0.71 -8.25 7.26
C GLN A 64 0.05 -9.13 6.19
N SER A 65 -1.18 -9.53 6.48
CA SER A 65 -1.96 -10.36 5.57
C SER A 65 -2.33 -9.64 4.27
N VAL A 66 -2.57 -10.42 3.20
CA VAL A 66 -3.13 -9.91 1.95
C VAL A 66 -4.47 -9.19 2.17
N LEU A 67 -5.28 -9.66 3.13
CA LEU A 67 -6.54 -8.99 3.49
C LEU A 67 -6.29 -7.59 4.04
N SER A 68 -5.27 -7.41 4.88
CA SER A 68 -4.87 -6.08 5.37
C SER A 68 -4.50 -5.16 4.21
N PHE A 69 -3.75 -5.66 3.22
CA PHE A 69 -3.40 -4.91 2.02
C PHE A 69 -4.62 -4.59 1.12
N CYS A 70 -5.59 -5.51 1.03
CA CYS A 70 -6.86 -5.24 0.35
C CYS A 70 -7.63 -4.08 1.02
N LEU A 71 -7.67 -4.03 2.35
CA LEU A 71 -8.33 -2.93 3.08
C LEU A 71 -7.66 -1.58 2.80
N VAL A 72 -6.32 -1.54 2.79
CA VAL A 72 -5.55 -0.33 2.41
C VAL A 72 -5.93 0.10 1.00
N THR A 73 -5.85 -0.81 0.04
CA THR A 73 -6.16 -0.55 -1.37
C THR A 73 -7.59 -0.05 -1.55
N GLU A 74 -8.55 -0.65 -0.84
CA GLU A 74 -9.96 -0.27 -0.88
C GLU A 74 -10.18 1.16 -0.38
N GLU A 75 -9.65 1.51 0.80
CA GLU A 75 -9.86 2.84 1.38
C GLU A 75 -9.24 3.96 0.52
N ILE A 76 -8.07 3.72 -0.09
CA ILE A 76 -7.44 4.68 -1.01
C ILE A 76 -8.26 4.79 -2.29
N SER A 77 -8.68 3.66 -2.87
CA SER A 77 -9.40 3.61 -4.14
C SER A 77 -10.79 4.24 -4.06
N ARG A 78 -11.43 4.23 -2.88
CA ARG A 78 -12.67 4.99 -2.62
C ARG A 78 -12.51 6.49 -2.84
N ILE A 79 -11.29 7.02 -2.65
CA ILE A 79 -10.99 8.44 -2.86
C ILE A 79 -10.43 8.69 -4.27
N CYS A 80 -9.44 7.91 -4.70
CA CYS A 80 -8.85 8.01 -6.04
C CYS A 80 -8.33 6.64 -6.50
N GLY A 81 -8.97 6.07 -7.53
CA GLY A 81 -8.55 4.79 -8.10
C GLY A 81 -7.15 4.82 -8.73
N GLY A 82 -6.73 5.97 -9.28
CA GLY A 82 -5.38 6.16 -9.82
C GLY A 82 -4.30 6.00 -8.76
N VAL A 83 -4.45 6.68 -7.61
CA VAL A 83 -3.53 6.52 -6.48
C VAL A 83 -3.61 5.10 -5.90
N GLY A 84 -4.83 4.55 -5.80
CA GLY A 84 -5.06 3.19 -5.30
C GLY A 84 -4.31 2.14 -6.12
N VAL A 85 -4.38 2.20 -7.47
CA VAL A 85 -3.66 1.26 -8.34
C VAL A 85 -2.15 1.48 -8.28
N THR A 86 -1.68 2.73 -8.16
CA THR A 86 -0.25 3.00 -7.99
C THR A 86 0.29 2.39 -6.69
N CYS A 87 -0.45 2.48 -5.58
CA CYS A 87 -0.10 1.79 -4.34
C CYS A 87 -0.14 0.27 -4.52
N ALA A 88 -1.19 -0.29 -5.14
CA ALA A 88 -1.31 -1.73 -5.36
C ALA A 88 -0.23 -2.30 -6.30
N ALA A 89 0.33 -1.48 -7.19
CA ALA A 89 1.38 -1.91 -8.11
C ALA A 89 2.69 -2.29 -7.41
N SER A 90 2.94 -1.82 -6.17
CA SER A 90 4.08 -2.29 -5.37
C SER A 90 4.01 -3.82 -5.17
N ALA A 91 2.81 -4.35 -4.92
CA ALA A 91 2.56 -5.78 -4.78
C ALA A 91 2.76 -6.53 -6.09
N LEU A 92 2.36 -5.96 -7.22
CA LEU A 92 2.57 -6.59 -8.53
C LEU A 92 4.06 -6.79 -8.83
N GLY A 93 4.93 -5.87 -8.38
CA GLY A 93 6.39 -6.01 -8.48
C GLY A 93 7.01 -6.91 -7.41
N ALA A 94 6.58 -6.78 -6.16
CA ALA A 94 7.20 -7.48 -5.03
C ALA A 94 6.76 -8.94 -4.88
N VAL A 95 5.49 -9.26 -5.15
CA VAL A 95 4.95 -10.61 -4.93
C VAL A 95 5.66 -11.69 -5.75
N PRO A 96 5.99 -11.48 -7.05
CA PRO A 96 6.80 -12.43 -7.79
C PRO A 96 8.18 -12.68 -7.16
N ILE A 97 8.82 -11.64 -6.62
CA ILE A 97 10.12 -11.75 -5.93
C ILE A 97 9.96 -12.50 -4.60
N LEU A 98 8.91 -12.21 -3.84
CA LEU A 98 8.60 -12.91 -2.60
C LEU A 98 8.38 -14.42 -2.81
N LEU A 99 7.61 -14.78 -3.83
CA LEU A 99 7.19 -16.16 -4.08
C LEU A 99 8.26 -16.99 -4.79
N PHE A 100 9.03 -16.38 -5.71
CA PHE A 100 9.89 -17.11 -6.63
C PHE A 100 11.34 -16.60 -6.70
N GLY A 101 11.66 -15.50 -6.03
CA GLY A 101 13.02 -14.98 -5.97
C GLY A 101 13.94 -15.83 -5.12
N THR A 102 15.24 -15.83 -5.44
CA THR A 102 16.27 -16.37 -4.53
C THR A 102 16.40 -15.47 -3.30
N GLU A 103 17.02 -15.98 -2.23
CA GLU A 103 17.27 -15.16 -1.04
C GLU A 103 18.11 -13.92 -1.33
N GLU A 104 19.06 -14.01 -2.28
CA GLU A 104 19.83 -12.85 -2.73
C GLU A 104 18.95 -11.82 -3.43
N GLN A 105 18.00 -12.24 -4.27
CA GLN A 105 17.07 -11.33 -4.95
C GLN A 105 16.10 -10.67 -3.95
N LYS A 106 15.57 -11.44 -3.00
CA LYS A 106 14.68 -10.93 -1.96
C LYS A 106 15.37 -9.87 -1.11
N LYS A 107 16.56 -10.18 -0.57
CA LYS A 107 17.35 -9.24 0.24
C LYS A 107 17.82 -8.00 -0.53
N LYS A 108 18.00 -8.11 -1.84
CA LYS A 108 18.40 -6.98 -2.67
C LYS A 108 17.25 -6.02 -2.98
N HIS A 109 16.05 -6.53 -3.24
CA HIS A 109 14.97 -5.74 -3.84
C HIS A 109 13.81 -5.42 -2.90
N LEU A 110 13.44 -6.34 -2.01
CA LEU A 110 12.30 -6.14 -1.13
C LEU A 110 12.49 -4.99 -0.11
N PRO A 111 13.69 -4.76 0.46
CA PRO A 111 13.90 -3.64 1.38
C PRO A 111 13.75 -2.25 0.77
N GLU A 112 13.82 -2.12 -0.56
CA GLU A 112 13.56 -0.83 -1.24
C GLU A 112 12.06 -0.57 -1.48
N ILE A 113 11.25 -1.63 -1.39
CA ILE A 113 9.78 -1.58 -1.59
C ILE A 113 9.05 -1.54 -0.24
N ALA A 114 9.62 -2.18 0.78
CA ALA A 114 9.18 -2.14 2.17
C ALA A 114 9.20 -0.70 2.69
#